data_AF-A0A2V5SS81-F1
#
_entry.id   AF-A0A2V5SS81-F1
#
_cell.length_a   1.000
_cell.length_b   1.000
_cell.length_c   1.000
_cell.angle_alpha   90.00
_cell.angle_beta   90.00
_cell.angle_gamma   90.00
#
_symmetry.space_group_name_H-M   'P 1'
#
loop_
_entity.id
_entity.type
_entity.pdbx_description
1 polymer ?
#
loop_
_entity_poly.entity_id
_entity_poly.type
_entity_poly.pdbx_seq_one_letter_code
_entity_poly.pdbx_strand_id
1 'polypeptide(L)'
;MPNGESQDQPEDAVITATSDAGRDDFLNINEIKEQLPTASASKAQRLWRDYIILYLEEEIPTDPERLQALVREINLSAPSVPPELASTTKDTLEALRDGKAYDWPYPDPGQQKVALGAEPVMMFNGQFVHESEDIRINGAGIDFVFKRTYKNQINYNGPLGFNWDHNYNLWLRVANDTIFRSTGVLREDDYFRHQNGDYFVPPDGQHGIIFENDSLEDDVSFIWRAPSGDRYIYQEDPSRPFLHRIKRIEDKHGNYLRFSYPDGKLRQVEINHPERIVQFSYDEQDRITCISDYTTEFGAQGRQWIYTYDDLGDLVAVTTPKTDRYPDGLTTCYEYSSAQFAGELQHNLIRIIDPAGQLYLENEYGIERGLLRFNRVVRQRQGGGEAFFEYDDIIQEFDQEYLDKERPAHQTTMVERNGHPVHYIYNKFGNLLLREENILQEGLPRLIQWRYRYNADGALVGVLTPDGVVTQYYYGRDDYLRQPGKTDEGVRSDDQLTQQARMAFGNLLAVVKRGVRFDFATMVSNRRLGAWGDFFPDIITNTDPRDIITKFKYESDFQQMLTSSDPRFTQSADPNGIETGRYDETLTRYEYRPQRI
;
A
#
# COMPACT_ATOMS: atom_id res chain seq x y z
N MET A 1 77.58 -5.03 4.56
CA MET A 1 78.28 -4.90 3.27
C MET A 1 77.32 -5.33 2.16
N PRO A 2 76.97 -4.47 1.20
CA PRO A 2 76.63 -3.03 1.30
C PRO A 2 75.25 -2.76 0.61
N ASN A 3 74.44 -1.83 1.13
CA ASN A 3 74.24 -0.41 0.76
C ASN A 3 73.33 -0.13 -0.45
N GLY A 4 72.38 0.78 -0.25
CA GLY A 4 72.20 1.96 -1.13
C GLY A 4 70.82 2.16 -1.78
N GLU A 5 70.01 3.07 -1.21
CA GLU A 5 69.40 4.29 -1.79
C GLU A 5 68.93 4.26 -3.28
N SER A 6 67.82 4.86 -3.75
CA SER A 6 66.98 5.99 -3.33
C SER A 6 65.84 6.17 -4.38
N GLN A 7 64.69 6.71 -3.95
CA GLN A 7 63.69 7.54 -4.68
C GLN A 7 63.09 7.07 -6.02
N ASP A 8 61.78 6.83 -6.03
CA ASP A 8 60.81 7.79 -6.60
C ASP A 8 59.36 7.38 -6.26
N GLN A 9 58.64 8.29 -5.60
CA GLN A 9 57.18 8.31 -5.59
C GLN A 9 56.68 8.86 -6.93
N PRO A 10 55.47 8.47 -7.38
CA PRO A 10 54.59 9.41 -8.07
C PRO A 10 53.39 9.76 -7.19
N GLU A 11 53.26 11.05 -6.97
CA GLU A 11 52.08 11.75 -6.46
C GLU A 11 50.87 11.57 -7.39
N ASP A 12 49.69 11.55 -6.77
CA ASP A 12 48.43 12.16 -7.20
C ASP A 12 47.94 11.98 -8.64
N ALA A 13 46.99 11.05 -8.77
CA ALA A 13 45.81 11.27 -9.59
C ALA A 13 44.58 11.05 -8.71
N VAL A 14 44.07 12.14 -8.13
CA VAL A 14 42.70 12.24 -7.64
C VAL A 14 41.78 12.03 -8.84
N ILE A 15 41.32 10.79 -9.02
CA ILE A 15 40.17 10.51 -9.88
C ILE A 15 38.95 10.72 -9.00
N THR A 16 38.34 11.89 -9.16
CA THR A 16 36.96 12.16 -8.74
C THR A 16 36.06 11.06 -9.27
N ALA A 17 35.66 10.14 -8.39
CA ALA A 17 34.65 9.14 -8.70
C ALA A 17 33.28 9.82 -8.71
N THR A 18 32.88 10.33 -9.88
CA THR A 18 31.47 10.47 -10.23
C THR A 18 31.13 9.33 -11.18
N SER A 19 30.50 8.29 -10.65
CA SER A 19 29.71 7.36 -11.44
C SER A 19 28.58 6.84 -10.56
N ASP A 20 27.47 7.57 -10.62
CA ASP A 20 26.11 7.09 -10.36
C ASP A 20 25.85 5.84 -11.20
N ALA A 21 26.04 4.67 -10.60
CA ALA A 21 25.61 3.40 -11.17
C ALA A 21 25.21 2.49 -10.01
N GLY A 22 23.90 2.29 -9.84
CA GLY A 22 23.33 1.40 -8.83
C GLY A 22 22.06 1.87 -8.13
N ARG A 23 21.35 2.87 -8.65
CA ARG A 23 20.07 3.36 -8.08
C ARG A 23 18.99 3.46 -9.18
N ASP A 24 18.88 2.46 -10.03
CA ASP A 24 18.03 2.50 -11.22
C ASP A 24 16.71 1.75 -10.98
N ASP A 25 15.74 2.47 -10.37
CA ASP A 25 14.28 2.29 -10.51
C ASP A 25 13.48 3.23 -9.58
N PHE A 26 14.18 4.03 -8.77
CA PHE A 26 13.62 5.24 -8.16
C PHE A 26 13.89 6.40 -9.10
N LEU A 27 12.86 7.19 -9.44
CA LEU A 27 13.12 8.44 -10.14
C LEU A 27 14.07 9.26 -9.28
N ASN A 28 15.33 9.36 -9.70
CA ASN A 28 16.28 10.18 -8.99
C ASN A 28 15.92 11.66 -9.23
N ILE A 29 16.50 12.54 -8.42
CA ILE A 29 16.27 13.99 -8.51
C ILE A 29 16.40 14.52 -9.95
N ASN A 30 17.30 13.96 -10.76
CA ASN A 30 17.49 14.39 -12.15
C ASN A 30 16.39 13.87 -13.08
N GLU A 31 15.99 12.61 -12.97
CA GLU A 31 14.90 12.03 -13.76
C GLU A 31 13.56 12.72 -13.46
N ILE A 32 13.32 13.07 -12.19
CA ILE A 32 12.15 13.87 -11.82
C ILE A 32 12.20 15.25 -12.49
N LYS A 33 13.35 15.93 -12.47
CA LYS A 33 13.54 17.24 -13.14
C LYS A 33 13.32 17.17 -14.65
N GLU A 34 13.68 16.07 -15.29
CA GLU A 34 13.48 15.87 -16.73
C GLU A 34 12.00 15.61 -17.08
N GLN A 35 11.26 14.89 -16.23
CA GLN A 35 9.86 14.57 -16.48
C GLN A 35 8.89 15.68 -16.10
N LEU A 36 9.19 16.44 -15.03
CA LEU A 36 8.33 17.51 -14.50
C LEU A 36 7.77 18.48 -15.56
N PRO A 37 8.56 18.98 -16.54
CA PRO A 37 8.09 19.96 -17.52
C PRO A 37 7.07 19.42 -18.54
N THR A 38 7.04 18.11 -18.74
CA THR A 38 6.18 17.45 -19.75
C THR A 38 5.11 16.56 -19.13
N ALA A 39 5.15 16.38 -17.81
CA ALA A 39 4.17 15.61 -17.07
C ALA A 39 2.78 16.26 -17.14
N SER A 40 1.73 15.43 -17.17
CA SER A 40 0.37 15.91 -16.91
C SER A 40 0.30 16.57 -15.54
N ALA A 41 -0.66 17.49 -15.33
CA ALA A 41 -0.82 18.18 -14.05
C ALA A 41 -0.89 17.20 -12.85
N SER A 42 -1.64 16.12 -13.00
CA SER A 42 -1.74 15.03 -12.00
C SER A 42 -0.41 14.35 -11.69
N LYS A 43 0.39 14.05 -12.72
CA LYS A 43 1.70 13.43 -12.56
C LYS A 43 2.72 14.44 -12.00
N ALA A 44 2.67 15.69 -12.43
CA ALA A 44 3.59 16.74 -12.01
C ALA A 44 3.47 17.05 -10.50
N GLN A 45 2.26 17.07 -9.94
CA GLN A 45 2.05 17.27 -8.51
C GLN A 45 2.65 16.15 -7.65
N ARG A 46 2.55 14.89 -8.11
CA ARG A 46 3.20 13.74 -7.46
C ARG A 46 4.72 13.85 -7.57
N LEU A 47 5.23 14.05 -8.78
CA LEU A 47 6.67 14.21 -9.03
C LEU A 47 7.28 15.34 -8.19
N TRP A 48 6.55 16.44 -8.01
CA TRP A 48 7.02 17.55 -7.18
C TRP A 48 7.10 17.20 -5.70
N ARG A 49 6.10 16.48 -5.17
CA ARG A 49 6.16 15.93 -3.81
C ARG A 49 7.37 15.01 -3.64
N ASP A 50 7.57 14.08 -4.57
CA ASP A 50 8.65 13.10 -4.53
C ASP A 50 10.02 13.79 -4.65
N TYR A 51 10.13 14.84 -5.46
CA TYR A 51 11.31 15.70 -5.53
C TYR A 51 11.66 16.32 -4.18
N ILE A 52 10.67 16.91 -3.48
CA ILE A 52 10.88 17.53 -2.17
C ILE A 52 11.38 16.49 -1.17
N ILE A 53 10.77 15.31 -1.15
CA ILE A 53 11.15 14.20 -0.27
C ILE A 53 12.60 13.77 -0.55
N LEU A 54 12.96 13.54 -1.82
CA LEU A 54 14.32 13.13 -2.19
C LEU A 54 15.37 14.22 -1.95
N TYR A 55 14.98 15.49 -1.98
CA TYR A 55 15.89 16.61 -1.68
C TYR A 55 16.25 16.68 -0.18
N LEU A 56 15.41 16.13 0.69
CA LEU A 56 15.68 16.08 2.12
C LEU A 56 16.75 15.03 2.41
N GLU A 57 18.00 15.48 2.51
CA GLU A 57 19.14 14.64 2.95
C GLU A 57 19.24 14.54 4.48
N GLU A 58 18.57 15.42 5.23
CA GLU A 58 18.60 15.55 6.70
C GLU A 58 17.19 15.78 7.28
N GLU A 59 17.08 15.80 8.63
CA GLU A 59 15.83 16.12 9.34
C GLU A 59 15.26 17.50 8.95
N ILE A 60 13.93 17.59 8.92
CA ILE A 60 13.24 18.84 8.58
C ILE A 60 13.46 19.87 9.70
N PRO A 61 13.99 21.07 9.38
CA PRO A 61 14.25 22.10 10.38
C PRO A 61 12.98 22.51 11.13
N THR A 62 13.07 22.57 12.46
CA THR A 62 12.02 23.11 13.32
C THR A 62 12.01 24.64 13.37
N ASP A 63 13.16 25.26 13.08
CA ASP A 63 13.32 26.71 13.03
C ASP A 63 12.61 27.33 11.80
N PRO A 64 11.70 28.30 11.99
CA PRO A 64 10.96 28.92 10.89
C PRO A 64 11.84 29.62 9.84
N GLU A 65 12.97 30.23 10.24
CA GLU A 65 13.85 30.93 9.30
C GLU A 65 14.60 29.93 8.41
N ARG A 66 15.13 28.86 9.00
CA ARG A 66 15.77 27.77 8.25
C ARG A 66 14.77 27.06 7.34
N LEU A 67 13.52 26.84 7.78
CA LEU A 67 12.47 26.26 6.95
C LEU A 67 12.19 27.14 5.71
N GLN A 68 12.11 28.47 5.89
CA GLN A 68 11.94 29.40 4.77
C GLN A 68 13.15 29.40 3.82
N ALA A 69 14.36 29.29 4.34
CA ALA A 69 15.56 29.16 3.52
C ALA A 69 15.54 27.86 2.69
N LEU A 70 15.17 26.74 3.30
CA LEU A 70 15.05 25.44 2.64
C LEU A 70 14.01 25.46 1.51
N VAL A 71 12.85 26.09 1.73
CA VAL A 71 11.83 26.29 0.67
C VAL A 71 12.42 27.01 -0.54
N ARG A 72 13.24 28.05 -0.32
CA ARG A 72 13.90 28.79 -1.41
C ARG A 72 14.95 27.93 -2.10
N GLU A 73 15.75 27.18 -1.35
CA GLU A 73 16.78 26.27 -1.89
C GLU A 73 16.18 25.21 -2.81
N ILE A 74 15.09 24.54 -2.37
CA ILE A 74 14.36 23.53 -3.14
C ILE A 74 13.80 24.15 -4.43
N ASN A 75 13.09 25.27 -4.33
CA ASN A 75 12.47 25.92 -5.50
C ASN A 75 13.51 26.43 -6.51
N LEU A 76 14.67 26.93 -6.05
CA LEU A 76 15.76 27.37 -6.93
C LEU A 76 16.48 26.21 -7.62
N SER A 77 16.53 25.04 -6.98
CA SER A 77 17.18 23.84 -7.52
C SER A 77 16.40 23.15 -8.64
N ALA A 78 15.13 23.53 -8.85
CA ALA A 78 14.26 23.06 -9.91
C ALA A 78 13.56 24.23 -10.66
N PRO A 79 14.31 25.06 -11.41
CA PRO A 79 13.79 26.32 -11.98
C PRO A 79 12.75 26.13 -13.09
N SER A 80 12.59 24.91 -13.62
CA SER A 80 11.59 24.55 -14.63
C SER A 80 10.21 24.21 -14.06
N VAL A 81 10.05 24.23 -12.74
CA VAL A 81 8.81 23.83 -12.06
C VAL A 81 7.74 24.94 -12.17
N PRO A 82 6.50 24.59 -12.53
CA PRO A 82 5.39 25.52 -12.54
C PRO A 82 5.22 26.27 -11.20
N PRO A 83 4.94 27.59 -11.21
CA PRO A 83 4.77 28.37 -9.97
C PRO A 83 3.69 27.82 -9.02
N GLU A 84 2.63 27.24 -9.57
CA GLU A 84 1.55 26.58 -8.82
C GLU A 84 2.06 25.39 -8.00
N LEU A 85 2.97 24.57 -8.55
CA LEU A 85 3.59 23.46 -7.82
C LEU A 85 4.59 23.99 -6.79
N ALA A 86 5.44 24.93 -7.17
CA ALA A 86 6.44 25.53 -6.27
C ALA A 86 5.80 26.24 -5.05
N SER A 87 4.53 26.63 -5.15
CA SER A 87 3.77 27.19 -4.01
C SER A 87 3.44 26.15 -2.93
N THR A 88 3.35 24.87 -3.29
CA THR A 88 3.02 23.75 -2.38
C THR A 88 4.21 23.24 -1.56
N THR A 89 5.42 23.76 -1.80
CA THR A 89 6.66 23.28 -1.17
C THR A 89 6.64 23.43 0.34
N LYS A 90 6.22 24.59 0.83
CA LYS A 90 6.13 24.87 2.27
C LYS A 90 5.16 23.91 2.95
N ASP A 91 3.95 23.77 2.39
CA ASP A 91 2.90 22.91 2.92
C ASP A 91 3.34 21.44 2.94
N THR A 92 4.10 21.00 1.94
CA THR A 92 4.67 19.64 1.89
C THR A 92 5.72 19.42 2.98
N LEU A 93 6.62 20.37 3.22
CA LEU A 93 7.62 20.28 4.29
C LEU A 93 6.96 20.30 5.68
N GLU A 94 5.96 21.17 5.88
CA GLU A 94 5.17 21.19 7.13
C GLU A 94 4.37 19.90 7.30
N ALA A 95 3.88 19.29 6.23
CA ALA A 95 3.21 18.00 6.30
C ALA A 95 4.17 16.88 6.72
N LEU A 96 5.36 16.81 6.10
CA LEU A 96 6.38 15.81 6.43
C LEU A 96 6.86 15.94 7.88
N ARG A 97 7.14 17.16 8.35
CA ARG A 97 7.57 17.44 9.72
C ARG A 97 6.60 16.88 10.77
N ASP A 98 5.31 16.97 10.49
CA ASP A 98 4.24 16.65 11.45
C ASP A 98 3.64 15.26 11.25
N GLY A 99 4.33 14.40 10.49
CA GLY A 99 3.86 13.04 10.22
C GLY A 99 2.54 13.02 9.45
N LYS A 100 2.30 14.04 8.60
CA LYS A 100 1.18 14.18 7.67
C LYS A 100 1.61 14.10 6.21
N ALA A 101 2.78 13.52 5.98
CA ALA A 101 3.20 12.99 4.70
C ALA A 101 4.13 11.80 4.93
N TYR A 102 4.11 10.83 4.03
CA TYR A 102 4.98 9.67 4.06
C TYR A 102 6.12 9.82 3.05
N ASP A 103 7.35 9.54 3.50
CA ASP A 103 8.50 9.31 2.63
C ASP A 103 8.39 7.89 2.05
N TRP A 104 7.61 7.76 0.97
CA TRP A 104 7.43 6.50 0.27
C TRP A 104 7.86 6.64 -1.19
N PRO A 105 9.02 6.10 -1.59
CA PRO A 105 9.58 6.31 -2.93
C PRO A 105 8.92 5.43 -4.02
N TYR A 106 7.90 4.62 -3.70
CA TYR A 106 7.24 3.78 -4.69
C TYR A 106 5.93 4.42 -5.21
N PRO A 107 5.78 4.61 -6.54
CA PRO A 107 4.49 4.94 -7.14
C PRO A 107 3.54 3.74 -6.99
N ASP A 108 2.72 3.79 -5.95
CA ASP A 108 1.97 2.64 -5.44
C ASP A 108 0.55 2.59 -6.02
N PRO A 109 0.13 1.55 -6.77
CA PRO A 109 -1.27 1.32 -7.04
C PRO A 109 -2.02 0.92 -5.76
N GLY A 110 -3.21 1.50 -5.57
CA GLY A 110 -4.18 1.27 -4.49
C GLY A 110 -4.30 -0.17 -3.99
N GLN A 111 -4.25 -1.13 -4.90
CA GLN A 111 -4.23 -2.55 -4.63
C GLN A 111 -2.96 -3.14 -5.22
N GLN A 112 -2.00 -3.44 -4.36
CA GLN A 112 -0.92 -4.36 -4.69
C GLN A 112 -1.32 -5.76 -4.18
N LYS A 113 -1.21 -6.78 -5.04
CA LYS A 113 -1.09 -8.16 -4.54
C LYS A 113 0.39 -8.46 -4.34
N VAL A 114 1.01 -7.74 -3.40
CA VAL A 114 2.39 -8.03 -2.98
C VAL A 114 2.41 -9.44 -2.42
N ALA A 115 3.21 -10.30 -3.02
CA ALA A 115 3.47 -11.59 -2.41
C ALA A 115 4.20 -11.35 -1.09
N LEU A 116 3.65 -11.89 0.00
CA LEU A 116 4.29 -11.90 1.30
C LEU A 116 4.96 -13.25 1.51
N GLY A 117 6.15 -13.23 2.08
CA GLY A 117 6.86 -14.43 2.54
C GLY A 117 7.27 -14.29 3.99
N ALA A 118 7.43 -15.42 4.68
CA ALA A 118 7.76 -15.48 6.11
C ALA A 118 6.79 -14.63 6.98
N GLU A 119 7.26 -13.95 8.03
CA GLU A 119 6.47 -13.02 8.86
C GLU A 119 6.69 -11.59 8.37
N PRO A 120 5.65 -10.92 7.89
CA PRO A 120 5.55 -10.71 6.46
C PRO A 120 6.66 -9.77 5.95
N VAL A 121 7.55 -10.35 5.14
CA VAL A 121 8.45 -9.61 4.27
C VAL A 121 7.74 -9.40 2.94
N MET A 122 7.68 -8.15 2.48
CA MET A 122 7.28 -7.83 1.11
C MET A 122 8.31 -8.41 0.16
N MET A 123 7.97 -9.50 -0.53
CA MET A 123 8.93 -10.24 -1.34
C MET A 123 9.47 -9.43 -2.52
N PHE A 124 8.78 -8.36 -2.90
CA PHE A 124 9.16 -7.47 -3.98
C PHE A 124 10.39 -6.59 -3.68
N ASN A 125 10.42 -5.98 -2.50
CA ASN A 125 11.42 -4.96 -2.13
C ASN A 125 12.10 -5.25 -0.79
N GLY A 126 11.81 -6.41 -0.18
CA GLY A 126 12.39 -6.82 1.09
C GLY A 126 12.01 -5.95 2.29
N GLN A 127 10.96 -5.15 2.17
CA GLN A 127 10.43 -4.39 3.30
C GLN A 127 9.83 -5.34 4.32
N PHE A 128 10.21 -5.17 5.59
CA PHE A 128 9.53 -5.80 6.69
C PHE A 128 8.29 -5.01 7.07
N VAL A 129 7.15 -5.71 7.18
CA VAL A 129 5.88 -5.14 7.64
C VAL A 129 5.45 -5.87 8.90
N HIS A 130 5.04 -5.12 9.92
CA HIS A 130 4.46 -5.73 11.11
C HIS A 130 3.19 -5.01 11.52
N GLU A 131 2.17 -5.79 11.85
CA GLU A 131 0.88 -5.28 12.26
C GLU A 131 0.49 -5.88 13.61
N SER A 132 -0.07 -5.05 14.50
CA SER A 132 -0.57 -5.48 15.80
C SER A 132 -1.94 -4.86 16.05
N GLU A 133 -2.93 -5.70 16.36
CA GLU A 133 -4.22 -5.25 16.87
C GLU A 133 -4.15 -5.20 18.39
N ASP A 134 -4.17 -4.00 18.95
CA ASP A 134 -4.01 -3.82 20.39
C ASP A 134 -5.38 -3.79 21.08
N ILE A 135 -6.38 -3.18 20.45
CA ILE A 135 -7.71 -2.95 21.04
C ILE A 135 -8.80 -3.34 20.05
N ARG A 136 -9.78 -4.13 20.53
CA ARG A 136 -11.06 -4.35 19.85
C ARG A 136 -12.21 -4.11 20.82
N ILE A 137 -13.11 -3.21 20.42
CA ILE A 137 -14.35 -2.93 21.13
C ILE A 137 -15.49 -3.09 20.14
N ASN A 138 -16.33 -4.10 20.37
CA ASN A 138 -17.47 -4.38 19.52
C ASN A 138 -18.42 -3.19 19.48
N GLY A 139 -18.75 -2.69 18.29
CA GLY A 139 -19.78 -1.67 18.13
C GLY A 139 -21.15 -2.27 17.81
N ALA A 140 -22.17 -1.41 17.78
CA ALA A 140 -23.34 -1.72 16.98
C ALA A 140 -22.96 -1.38 15.53
N GLY A 141 -22.85 -2.37 14.64
CA GLY A 141 -22.46 -2.18 13.23
C GLY A 141 -20.97 -1.95 12.98
N ILE A 142 -20.37 -0.91 13.59
CA ILE A 142 -18.95 -0.56 13.41
C ILE A 142 -18.12 -0.79 14.67
N ASP A 143 -17.19 -1.74 14.61
CA ASP A 143 -16.24 -1.98 15.68
C ASP A 143 -15.19 -0.85 15.76
N PHE A 144 -14.78 -0.52 16.99
CA PHE A 144 -13.53 0.21 17.19
C PHE A 144 -12.40 -0.82 17.26
N VAL A 145 -11.43 -0.70 16.36
CA VAL A 145 -10.25 -1.55 16.30
C VAL A 145 -9.02 -0.65 16.20
N PHE A 146 -8.20 -0.60 17.24
CA PHE A 146 -6.92 0.10 17.19
C PHE A 146 -5.84 -0.87 16.73
N LYS A 147 -5.30 -0.62 15.54
CA LYS A 147 -4.29 -1.44 14.90
C LYS A 147 -3.10 -0.57 14.52
N ARG A 148 -1.91 -1.00 14.95
CA ARG A 148 -0.64 -0.36 14.59
C ARG A 148 -0.01 -1.07 13.40
N THR A 149 0.66 -0.31 12.55
CA THR A 149 1.39 -0.80 11.38
C THR A 149 2.81 -0.26 11.43
N TYR A 150 3.80 -1.14 11.23
CA TYR A 150 5.21 -0.84 11.10
C TYR A 150 5.69 -1.15 9.68
N LYS A 151 6.58 -0.31 9.14
CA LYS A 151 7.27 -0.53 7.86
C LYS A 151 8.71 -0.05 7.93
N ASN A 152 9.70 -0.91 7.72
CA ASN A 152 11.09 -0.52 7.96
C ASN A 152 11.67 0.48 6.93
N GLN A 153 11.24 0.37 5.66
CA GLN A 153 11.73 1.23 4.56
C GLN A 153 10.97 2.56 4.43
N ILE A 154 10.14 2.93 5.40
CA ILE A 154 9.55 4.26 5.45
C ILE A 154 10.40 5.13 6.37
N ASN A 155 10.45 6.43 6.12
CA ASN A 155 10.95 7.39 7.10
C ASN A 155 9.75 8.16 7.63
N TYR A 156 9.29 7.79 8.83
CA TYR A 156 8.08 8.36 9.41
C TYR A 156 8.19 8.50 10.92
N ASN A 157 8.15 9.71 11.45
CA ASN A 157 8.03 9.95 12.87
C ASN A 157 6.56 10.28 13.21
N GLY A 158 5.83 9.25 13.64
CA GLY A 158 4.40 9.33 13.85
C GLY A 158 3.97 9.45 15.31
N PRO A 159 2.65 9.42 15.56
CA PRO A 159 2.10 9.36 16.91
C PRO A 159 2.47 8.09 17.69
N LEU A 160 3.17 7.13 17.07
CA LEU A 160 3.67 5.90 17.70
C LEU A 160 5.18 5.73 17.54
N GLY A 161 5.90 6.84 17.35
CA GLY A 161 7.35 6.85 17.15
C GLY A 161 7.76 6.46 15.73
N PHE A 162 9.06 6.20 15.55
CA PHE A 162 9.62 5.95 14.22
C PHE A 162 9.04 4.70 13.56
N ASN A 163 8.68 4.86 12.29
CA ASN A 163 8.24 3.85 11.35
C ASN A 163 6.97 3.10 11.76
N TRP A 164 6.24 3.63 12.74
CA TRP A 164 4.95 3.15 13.22
C TRP A 164 3.84 4.18 12.97
N ASP A 165 2.67 3.69 12.59
CA ASP A 165 1.43 4.46 12.55
C ASP A 165 0.24 3.62 13.00
N HIS A 166 -0.96 4.21 13.06
CA HIS A 166 -2.19 3.51 13.37
C HIS A 166 -3.31 3.79 12.37
N ASN A 167 -4.25 2.85 12.26
CA ASN A 167 -5.36 2.86 11.31
C ASN A 167 -6.37 4.02 11.43
N TYR A 168 -6.23 4.85 12.47
CA TYR A 168 -7.05 6.04 12.69
C TYR A 168 -6.31 7.37 12.51
N ASN A 169 -5.02 7.35 12.17
CA ASN A 169 -4.27 8.54 11.80
C ASN A 169 -4.58 8.96 10.36
N LEU A 170 -5.86 9.24 10.11
CA LEU A 170 -6.40 9.50 8.79
C LEU A 170 -6.51 10.99 8.55
N TRP A 171 -5.97 11.44 7.43
CA TRP A 171 -5.96 12.83 7.02
C TRP A 171 -5.95 12.95 5.49
N LEU A 172 -6.32 14.13 5.00
CA LEU A 172 -6.22 14.57 3.62
C LEU A 172 -5.31 15.79 3.56
N ARG A 173 -4.44 15.85 2.55
CA ARG A 173 -3.65 17.03 2.20
C ARG A 173 -4.09 17.50 0.82
N VAL A 174 -4.64 18.71 0.78
CA VAL A 174 -5.12 19.33 -0.46
C VAL A 174 -3.96 20.09 -1.10
N ALA A 175 -3.71 19.81 -2.38
CA ALA A 175 -2.70 20.46 -3.20
C ALA A 175 -3.29 20.71 -4.59
N ASN A 176 -3.86 21.89 -4.80
CA ASN A 176 -4.57 22.28 -6.02
C ASN A 176 -5.69 21.27 -6.36
N ASP A 177 -5.66 20.68 -7.56
CA ASP A 177 -6.61 19.65 -8.03
C ASP A 177 -6.27 18.24 -7.55
N THR A 178 -5.32 18.09 -6.62
CA THR A 178 -4.92 16.80 -6.05
C THR A 178 -5.18 16.76 -4.56
N ILE A 179 -5.74 15.65 -4.08
CA ILE A 179 -5.85 15.34 -2.66
C ILE A 179 -5.00 14.11 -2.35
N PHE A 180 -4.09 14.24 -1.41
CA PHE A 180 -3.34 13.11 -0.87
C PHE A 180 -4.02 12.61 0.39
N ARG A 181 -4.49 11.36 0.38
CA ARG A 181 -5.20 10.73 1.48
C ARG A 181 -4.31 9.73 2.19
N SER A 182 -4.11 9.88 3.50
CA SER A 182 -3.56 8.79 4.31
C SER A 182 -4.55 7.64 4.42
N THR A 183 -4.02 6.43 4.23
CA THR A 183 -4.75 5.17 4.38
C THR A 183 -4.69 4.61 5.81
N GLY A 184 -3.89 5.20 6.71
CA GLY A 184 -3.67 4.71 8.07
C GLY A 184 -2.80 3.45 8.17
N VAL A 185 -2.15 3.05 7.06
CA VAL A 185 -1.22 1.91 6.99
C VAL A 185 0.10 2.33 6.36
N LEU A 186 0.59 3.52 6.73
CA LEU A 186 1.86 4.09 6.23
C LEU A 186 1.89 4.11 4.68
N ARG A 187 0.84 4.71 4.10
CA ARG A 187 0.61 4.82 2.65
C ARG A 187 -0.33 5.98 2.34
N GLU A 188 -0.02 6.71 1.29
CA GLU A 188 -0.82 7.81 0.72
C GLU A 188 -1.44 7.41 -0.62
N ASP A 189 -2.69 7.79 -0.83
CA ASP A 189 -3.38 7.72 -2.13
C ASP A 189 -3.56 9.12 -2.71
N ASP A 190 -3.23 9.31 -3.98
CA ASP A 190 -3.47 10.55 -4.73
C ASP A 190 -4.79 10.51 -5.49
N TYR A 191 -5.65 11.45 -5.15
CA TYR A 191 -6.95 11.66 -5.76
C TYR A 191 -6.88 12.88 -6.66
N PHE A 192 -7.31 12.77 -7.91
CA PHE A 192 -7.27 13.88 -8.85
C PHE A 192 -8.68 14.37 -9.19
N ARG A 193 -8.90 15.68 -9.24
CA ARG A 193 -10.21 16.25 -9.56
C ARG A 193 -10.68 15.77 -10.93
N HIS A 194 -11.88 15.19 -10.96
CA HIS A 194 -12.51 14.78 -12.20
C HIS A 194 -12.93 16.01 -13.02
N GLN A 195 -12.89 15.93 -14.36
CA GLN A 195 -13.12 17.09 -15.24
C GLN A 195 -14.51 17.73 -15.07
N ASN A 196 -15.52 16.94 -14.71
CA ASN A 196 -16.86 17.46 -14.45
C ASN A 196 -16.97 18.21 -13.11
N GLY A 197 -15.96 18.13 -12.24
CA GLY A 197 -15.90 18.80 -10.94
C GLY A 197 -16.61 18.08 -9.78
N ASP A 198 -17.31 16.97 -10.03
CA ASP A 198 -18.24 16.38 -9.06
C ASP A 198 -17.56 15.50 -7.99
N TYR A 199 -16.37 14.98 -8.28
CA TYR A 199 -15.61 14.09 -7.39
C TYR A 199 -14.14 14.07 -7.76
N PHE A 200 -13.31 13.45 -6.92
CA PHE A 200 -11.92 13.15 -7.21
C PHE A 200 -11.75 11.65 -7.51
N VAL A 201 -11.10 11.38 -8.64
CA VAL A 201 -10.82 10.04 -9.14
C VAL A 201 -9.71 9.40 -8.28
N PRO A 202 -9.93 8.19 -7.73
CA PRO A 202 -8.92 7.46 -6.97
C PRO A 202 -7.76 6.98 -7.85
N PRO A 203 -6.60 6.65 -7.25
CA PRO A 203 -5.56 5.94 -7.97
C PRO A 203 -6.02 4.54 -8.40
N ASP A 204 -5.33 3.97 -9.38
CA ASP A 204 -5.58 2.60 -9.83
C ASP A 204 -5.50 1.65 -8.64
N GLY A 205 -6.42 0.71 -8.54
CA GLY A 205 -6.52 -0.24 -7.42
C GLY A 205 -7.28 0.27 -6.20
N GLN A 206 -7.51 1.58 -6.07
CA GLN A 206 -8.50 2.11 -5.13
C GLN A 206 -9.84 2.36 -5.81
N HIS A 207 -10.92 2.19 -5.06
CA HIS A 207 -12.28 2.26 -5.61
C HIS A 207 -13.16 3.29 -4.90
N GLY A 208 -12.83 3.67 -3.67
CA GLY A 208 -13.56 4.71 -2.95
C GLY A 208 -13.16 6.09 -3.46
N ILE A 209 -14.15 6.96 -3.69
CA ILE A 209 -14.00 8.29 -4.28
C ILE A 209 -14.06 9.38 -3.20
N ILE A 210 -13.47 10.55 -3.47
CA ILE A 210 -13.62 11.75 -2.62
C ILE A 210 -14.55 12.73 -3.30
N PHE A 211 -15.41 13.40 -2.54
CA PHE A 211 -16.17 14.56 -3.00
C PHE A 211 -16.03 15.70 -2.02
N GLU A 212 -16.10 16.92 -2.55
CA GLU A 212 -16.25 18.13 -1.75
C GLU A 212 -17.61 18.15 -1.08
N ASN A 213 -17.67 18.72 0.11
CA ASN A 213 -18.87 18.75 0.93
C ASN A 213 -20.11 19.28 0.16
N ASP A 214 -21.07 18.41 -0.12
CA ASP A 214 -22.46 18.76 -0.54
C ASP A 214 -23.46 18.54 0.62
N SER A 215 -22.97 18.45 1.87
CA SER A 215 -23.82 18.28 3.05
C SER A 215 -24.18 19.63 3.68
N LEU A 216 -25.37 19.68 4.29
CA LEU A 216 -25.83 20.80 5.13
C LEU A 216 -25.12 20.86 6.50
N GLU A 217 -24.11 20.02 6.76
CA GLU A 217 -23.37 20.00 8.02
C GLU A 217 -22.22 21.02 8.00
N ASP A 218 -22.26 21.93 8.97
CA ASP A 218 -21.17 22.86 9.25
C ASP A 218 -19.87 22.09 9.60
N ASP A 219 -18.72 22.67 9.24
CA ASP A 219 -17.38 22.13 9.51
C ASP A 219 -17.09 20.73 8.90
N VAL A 220 -17.68 20.42 7.74
CA VAL A 220 -17.26 19.29 6.89
C VAL A 220 -16.55 19.85 5.67
N SER A 221 -15.38 19.28 5.36
CA SER A 221 -14.56 19.69 4.22
C SER A 221 -14.68 18.71 3.05
N PHE A 222 -14.36 17.44 3.30
CA PHE A 222 -14.39 16.38 2.30
C PHE A 222 -15.00 15.11 2.88
N ILE A 223 -15.52 14.27 1.98
CA ILE A 223 -15.99 12.93 2.32
C ILE A 223 -15.34 11.94 1.36
N TRP A 224 -14.66 10.95 1.92
CA TRP A 224 -14.26 9.75 1.18
C TRP A 224 -15.34 8.69 1.37
N ARG A 225 -15.84 8.13 0.27
CA ARG A 225 -16.88 7.08 0.28
C ARG A 225 -16.33 5.80 -0.32
N ALA A 226 -16.36 4.74 0.46
CA ALA A 226 -16.04 3.39 0.00
C ALA A 226 -17.15 2.86 -0.93
N PRO A 227 -16.84 1.93 -1.86
CA PRO A 227 -17.86 1.22 -2.62
C PRO A 227 -18.90 0.55 -1.72
N SER A 228 -18.53 0.06 -0.54
CA SER A 228 -19.43 -0.56 0.45
C SER A 228 -20.49 0.37 1.05
N GLY A 229 -20.33 1.68 0.86
CA GLY A 229 -21.20 2.71 1.45
C GLY A 229 -20.65 3.37 2.70
N ASP A 230 -19.51 2.91 3.24
CA ASP A 230 -18.87 3.53 4.40
C ASP A 230 -18.37 4.94 4.04
N ARG A 231 -18.58 5.88 4.95
CA ARG A 231 -18.18 7.29 4.78
C ARG A 231 -17.12 7.66 5.80
N TYR A 232 -16.06 8.27 5.31
CA TYR A 232 -14.99 8.87 6.09
C TYR A 232 -15.08 10.38 5.88
N ILE A 233 -15.53 11.07 6.92
CA ILE A 233 -15.86 12.49 6.89
C ILE A 233 -14.71 13.26 7.51
N TYR A 234 -14.20 14.25 6.78
CA TYR A 234 -13.04 15.04 7.18
C TYR A 234 -13.43 16.49 7.50
N GLN A 235 -12.74 17.07 8.47
CA GLN A 235 -12.82 18.49 8.82
C GLN A 235 -11.47 19.16 8.59
N GLU A 236 -11.48 20.44 8.25
CA GLU A 236 -10.26 21.25 8.14
C GLU A 236 -9.50 21.29 9.47
N ASP A 237 -8.17 21.26 9.40
CA ASP A 237 -7.31 21.57 10.54
C ASP A 237 -7.22 23.11 10.70
N PRO A 238 -7.70 23.68 11.83
CA PRO A 238 -7.70 25.13 12.01
C PRO A 238 -6.31 25.76 12.00
N SER A 239 -5.26 24.98 12.28
CA SER A 239 -3.87 25.45 12.26
C SER A 239 -3.24 25.37 10.87
N ARG A 240 -3.80 24.53 9.98
CA ARG A 240 -3.27 24.22 8.65
C ARG A 240 -4.40 23.98 7.66
N PRO A 241 -4.86 25.02 6.95
CA PRO A 241 -5.99 24.89 6.03
C PRO A 241 -5.77 23.90 4.88
N PHE A 242 -4.52 23.57 4.52
CA PHE A 242 -4.21 22.54 3.51
C PHE A 242 -4.38 21.10 4.03
N LEU A 243 -4.57 20.92 5.35
CA LEU A 243 -4.69 19.64 6.02
C LEU A 243 -6.12 19.46 6.54
N HIS A 244 -6.67 18.28 6.34
CA HIS A 244 -7.99 17.90 6.83
C HIS A 244 -7.87 16.59 7.60
N ARG A 245 -8.41 16.54 8.82
CA ARG A 245 -8.33 15.39 9.72
C ARG A 245 -9.65 14.66 9.78
N ILE A 246 -9.63 13.35 10.04
CA ILE A 246 -10.85 12.56 10.17
C ILE A 246 -11.71 13.09 11.33
N LYS A 247 -12.96 13.44 11.04
CA LYS A 247 -13.99 13.89 12.00
C LYS A 247 -14.88 12.72 12.43
N ARG A 248 -15.27 11.89 11.46
CA ARG A 248 -16.23 10.80 11.67
C ARG A 248 -16.03 9.69 10.64
N ILE A 249 -16.19 8.45 11.09
CA ILE A 249 -16.36 7.28 10.22
C ILE A 249 -17.76 6.75 10.50
N GLU A 250 -18.51 6.44 9.46
CA GLU A 250 -19.85 5.87 9.61
C GLU A 250 -20.17 4.86 8.52
N ASP A 251 -20.92 3.84 8.90
CA ASP A 251 -21.46 2.89 7.95
C ASP A 251 -22.74 3.42 7.30
N LYS A 252 -23.25 2.67 6.32
CA LYS A 252 -24.51 3.00 5.63
C LYS A 252 -25.77 2.92 6.51
N HIS A 253 -25.66 2.40 7.73
CA HIS A 253 -26.76 2.29 8.70
C HIS A 253 -26.72 3.40 9.75
N GLY A 254 -25.74 4.31 9.68
CA GLY A 254 -25.58 5.44 10.60
C GLY A 254 -24.83 5.10 11.89
N ASN A 255 -24.30 3.88 12.01
CA ASN A 255 -23.38 3.55 13.10
C ASN A 255 -22.05 4.27 12.89
N TYR A 256 -21.40 4.71 13.96
CA TYR A 256 -20.28 5.63 13.83
C TYR A 256 -19.16 5.53 14.86
N LEU A 257 -18.00 6.01 14.42
CA LEU A 257 -16.88 6.46 15.22
C LEU A 257 -16.73 7.98 15.05
N ARG A 258 -16.65 8.76 16.13
CA ARG A 258 -16.47 10.22 16.08
C ARG A 258 -15.19 10.63 16.79
N PHE A 259 -14.38 11.45 16.12
CA PHE A 259 -13.02 11.81 16.52
C PHE A 259 -12.98 13.26 17.03
N SER A 260 -12.33 13.50 18.17
CA SER A 260 -12.28 14.82 18.82
C SER A 260 -10.86 15.31 19.04
N TYR A 261 -10.62 16.59 18.73
CA TYR A 261 -9.30 17.23 18.72
C TYR A 261 -9.29 18.59 19.43
N PRO A 262 -9.55 18.66 20.75
CA PRO A 262 -9.68 19.92 21.48
C PRO A 262 -8.39 20.76 21.49
N ASP A 263 -7.23 20.14 21.35
CA ASP A 263 -5.90 20.75 21.39
C ASP A 263 -5.07 20.42 20.14
N GLY A 264 -5.73 20.09 19.03
CA GLY A 264 -5.06 19.70 17.78
C GLY A 264 -4.75 18.21 17.66
N LYS A 265 -4.74 17.46 18.78
CA LYS A 265 -4.41 16.02 18.82
C LYS A 265 -5.66 15.17 19.01
N LEU A 266 -5.64 13.92 18.53
CA LEU A 266 -6.77 13.01 18.75
C LEU A 266 -6.85 12.70 20.25
N ARG A 267 -7.85 13.21 20.96
CA ARG A 267 -8.02 12.98 22.41
C ARG A 267 -9.06 11.93 22.71
N GLN A 268 -10.08 11.82 21.87
CA GLN A 268 -11.22 10.95 22.13
C GLN A 268 -11.82 10.40 20.83
N VAL A 269 -12.20 9.13 20.88
CA VAL A 269 -13.06 8.47 19.89
C VAL A 269 -14.34 8.00 20.57
N GLU A 270 -15.49 8.48 20.11
CA GLU A 270 -16.82 8.05 20.57
C GLU A 270 -17.35 6.93 19.66
N ILE A 271 -17.86 5.84 20.25
CA ILE A 271 -18.31 4.62 19.57
C ILE A 271 -19.82 4.48 19.70
N ASN A 272 -20.58 4.94 18.70
CA ASN A 272 -22.05 4.95 18.64
C ASN A 272 -22.80 5.70 19.76
N HIS A 273 -22.16 6.01 20.89
CA HIS A 273 -22.81 6.59 22.06
C HIS A 273 -21.82 7.45 22.88
N PRO A 274 -22.22 8.62 23.42
CA PRO A 274 -21.35 9.53 24.18
C PRO A 274 -20.67 8.94 25.41
N GLU A 275 -21.21 7.87 25.99
CA GLU A 275 -20.61 7.19 27.15
C GLU A 275 -19.61 6.08 26.76
N ARG A 276 -19.55 5.71 25.46
CA ARG A 276 -18.66 4.66 24.96
C ARG A 276 -17.49 5.31 24.24
N ILE A 277 -16.50 5.71 25.03
CA ILE A 277 -15.36 6.51 24.56
C ILE A 277 -14.04 5.77 24.72
N VAL A 278 -13.10 6.06 23.81
CA VAL A 278 -11.69 5.69 23.91
C VAL A 278 -10.88 6.97 23.99
N GLN A 279 -9.96 7.06 24.94
CA GLN A 279 -9.18 8.25 25.21
C GLN A 279 -7.69 8.03 24.95
N PHE A 280 -7.00 9.10 24.53
CA PHE A 280 -5.60 9.07 24.12
C PHE A 280 -4.78 10.08 24.93
N SER A 281 -3.69 9.61 25.51
CA SER A 281 -2.69 10.41 26.22
C SER A 281 -1.37 10.39 25.46
N TYR A 282 -0.60 11.48 25.57
CA TYR A 282 0.62 11.70 24.81
C TYR A 282 1.76 12.17 25.72
N ASP A 283 3.00 11.96 25.29
CA ASP A 283 4.18 12.58 25.89
C ASP A 283 4.44 14.00 25.34
N GLU A 284 5.58 14.58 25.72
CA GLU A 284 6.03 15.91 25.29
C GLU A 284 6.50 15.95 23.82
N GLN A 285 6.71 14.78 23.20
CA GLN A 285 7.09 14.61 21.80
C GLN A 285 5.88 14.20 20.93
N ASP A 286 4.67 14.35 21.45
CA ASP A 286 3.40 14.07 20.77
C ASP A 286 3.19 12.60 20.38
N ARG A 287 3.87 11.67 21.08
CA ARG A 287 3.69 10.22 20.93
C ARG A 287 2.65 9.71 21.91
N ILE A 288 1.78 8.80 21.47
CA ILE A 288 0.75 8.16 22.28
C ILE A 288 1.44 7.34 23.37
N THR A 289 1.15 7.61 24.64
CA THR A 289 1.69 6.86 25.79
C THR A 289 0.66 5.96 26.44
N CYS A 290 -0.62 6.30 26.33
CA CYS A 290 -1.72 5.51 26.88
C CYS A 290 -2.97 5.64 26.03
N ILE A 291 -3.62 4.51 25.76
CA ILE A 291 -5.01 4.47 25.29
C ILE A 291 -5.86 3.83 26.37
N SER A 292 -6.98 4.45 26.74
CA SER A 292 -7.91 3.92 27.74
C SER A 292 -9.32 3.81 27.18
N ASP A 293 -10.04 2.75 27.56
CA ASP A 293 -11.45 2.60 27.20
C ASP A 293 -12.41 3.15 28.27
N TYR A 294 -13.73 3.05 27.99
CA TYR A 294 -14.82 3.53 28.84
C TYR A 294 -15.19 2.60 30.00
N THR A 295 -14.53 1.45 30.16
CA THR A 295 -14.88 0.54 31.25
C THR A 295 -14.56 1.18 32.61
N THR A 296 -15.28 0.80 33.65
CA THR A 296 -15.05 1.30 35.02
C THR A 296 -14.76 0.12 35.94
N GLU A 297 -13.70 -0.62 35.63
CA GLU A 297 -13.23 -1.65 36.56
C GLU A 297 -12.36 -0.99 37.65
N PHE A 298 -12.69 -1.26 38.92
CA PHE A 298 -11.92 -0.85 40.12
C PHE A 298 -11.86 0.64 40.47
N GLY A 299 -12.85 1.45 40.10
CA GLY A 299 -13.02 2.81 40.65
C GLY A 299 -11.96 3.84 40.23
N ALA A 300 -11.11 3.49 39.25
CA ALA A 300 -10.25 4.39 38.50
C ALA A 300 -10.44 4.09 37.00
N GLN A 301 -9.88 4.95 36.15
CA GLN A 301 -9.99 4.95 34.67
C GLN A 301 -9.96 3.55 34.04
N GLY A 302 -10.73 3.33 32.96
CA GLY A 302 -10.91 2.02 32.29
C GLY A 302 -9.64 1.33 31.84
N ARG A 303 -9.78 0.16 31.20
CA ARG A 303 -8.65 -0.66 30.72
C ARG A 303 -7.64 0.21 29.95
N GLN A 304 -6.35 0.09 30.28
CA GLN A 304 -5.27 0.90 29.73
C GLN A 304 -4.27 0.07 28.94
N TRP A 305 -3.96 0.54 27.73
CA TRP A 305 -2.86 0.06 26.91
C TRP A 305 -1.74 1.08 26.97
N ILE A 306 -0.55 0.65 27.38
CA ILE A 306 0.60 1.53 27.61
C ILE A 306 1.65 1.31 26.53
N TYR A 307 2.18 2.40 26.02
CA TYR A 307 3.20 2.45 24.97
C TYR A 307 4.45 3.11 25.54
N THR A 308 5.60 2.47 25.39
CA THR A 308 6.88 2.96 25.94
C THR A 308 7.89 3.11 24.83
N TYR A 309 8.62 4.22 24.88
CA TYR A 309 9.61 4.59 23.89
C TYR A 309 11.00 4.72 24.51
N ASP A 310 12.03 4.56 23.69
CA ASP A 310 13.38 4.96 24.07
C ASP A 310 13.68 6.43 23.71
N ASP A 311 14.90 6.86 24.04
CA ASP A 311 15.40 8.22 23.78
C ASP A 311 15.64 8.49 22.29
N LEU A 312 15.69 7.45 21.45
CA LEU A 312 15.85 7.55 20.00
C LEU A 312 14.51 7.64 19.27
N GLY A 313 13.39 7.50 19.97
CA GLY A 313 12.07 7.59 19.36
C GLY A 313 11.44 6.25 18.98
N ASP A 314 12.08 5.14 19.31
CA ASP A 314 11.61 3.80 18.96
C ASP A 314 10.56 3.30 19.97
N LEU A 315 9.51 2.64 19.48
CA LEU A 315 8.47 2.02 20.31
C LEU A 315 8.97 0.68 20.86
N VAL A 316 9.59 0.71 22.04
CA VAL A 316 10.27 -0.47 22.63
C VAL A 316 9.35 -1.42 23.39
N ALA A 317 8.17 -0.98 23.84
CA ALA A 317 7.23 -1.87 24.52
C ALA A 317 5.76 -1.45 24.38
N VAL A 318 4.88 -2.45 24.31
CA VAL A 318 3.43 -2.29 24.42
C VAL A 318 2.90 -3.22 25.49
N THR A 319 2.25 -2.65 26.51
CA THR A 319 1.68 -3.38 27.64
C THR A 319 0.16 -3.32 27.60
N THR A 320 -0.46 -4.50 27.58
CA THR A 320 -1.91 -4.67 27.61
C THR A 320 -2.49 -4.38 29.01
N PRO A 321 -3.81 -4.16 29.13
CA PRO A 321 -4.44 -3.90 30.41
C PRO A 321 -4.17 -4.98 31.45
N LYS A 322 -4.08 -4.54 32.70
CA LYS A 322 -3.98 -5.42 33.87
C LYS A 322 -5.23 -6.29 33.99
N THR A 323 -5.04 -7.54 34.41
CA THR A 323 -6.13 -8.49 34.70
C THR A 323 -5.81 -9.24 35.99
N ASP A 324 -6.79 -9.94 36.57
CA ASP A 324 -6.56 -10.80 37.74
C ASP A 324 -5.45 -11.84 37.52
N ARG A 325 -5.30 -12.33 36.28
CA ARG A 325 -4.27 -13.31 35.90
C ARG A 325 -2.92 -12.66 35.62
N TYR A 326 -2.92 -11.43 35.11
CA TYR A 326 -1.73 -10.67 34.72
C TYR A 326 -1.80 -9.28 35.35
N PRO A 327 -1.45 -9.13 36.65
CA PRO A 327 -1.63 -7.89 37.40
C PRO A 327 -0.73 -6.75 36.92
N ASP A 328 0.33 -7.07 36.17
CA ASP A 328 1.21 -6.09 35.53
C ASP A 328 0.88 -5.88 34.04
N GLY A 329 -0.14 -6.57 33.52
CA GLY A 329 -0.42 -6.66 32.08
C GLY A 329 0.51 -7.66 31.38
N LEU A 330 0.27 -7.87 30.08
CA LEU A 330 1.18 -8.60 29.20
C LEU A 330 1.94 -7.59 28.33
N THR A 331 3.27 -7.69 28.30
CA THR A 331 4.14 -6.76 27.57
C THR A 331 4.81 -7.46 26.39
N THR A 332 4.63 -6.93 25.20
CA THR A 332 5.45 -7.27 24.03
C THR A 332 6.57 -6.26 23.90
N CYS A 333 7.81 -6.74 23.72
CA CYS A 333 8.99 -5.88 23.58
C CYS A 333 9.54 -5.92 22.15
N TYR A 334 10.10 -4.78 21.73
CA TYR A 334 10.67 -4.57 20.41
C TYR A 334 12.12 -4.09 20.57
N GLU A 335 13.02 -4.63 19.75
CA GLU A 335 14.40 -4.15 19.63
C GLU A 335 14.66 -3.62 18.23
N TYR A 336 15.49 -2.58 18.16
CA TYR A 336 15.78 -1.84 16.95
C TYR A 336 17.28 -1.76 16.68
N SER A 337 17.61 -1.52 15.41
CA SER A 337 18.96 -1.28 14.92
C SER A 337 19.56 0.07 15.33
N SER A 338 18.78 0.92 16.02
CA SER A 338 19.11 2.33 16.24
C SER A 338 20.32 2.58 17.12
N ALA A 339 20.67 1.62 17.98
CA ALA A 339 21.89 1.68 18.76
C ALA A 339 23.16 1.38 17.94
N GLN A 340 23.02 0.77 16.75
CA GLN A 340 24.14 0.34 15.91
C GLN A 340 24.27 1.14 14.62
N PHE A 341 23.19 1.77 14.14
CA PHE A 341 23.15 2.44 12.85
C PHE A 341 22.47 3.82 12.92
N ALA A 342 22.81 4.68 11.95
CA ALA A 342 22.18 5.97 11.71
C ALA A 342 21.64 6.02 10.26
N GLY A 343 20.77 6.98 9.96
CA GLY A 343 20.17 7.15 8.63
C GLY A 343 19.18 6.04 8.30
N GLU A 344 19.17 5.56 7.06
CA GLU A 344 18.16 4.60 6.55
C GLU A 344 18.18 3.24 7.28
N LEU A 345 19.28 2.89 7.93
CA LEU A 345 19.40 1.66 8.72
C LEU A 345 18.99 1.85 10.19
N GLN A 346 18.77 3.08 10.66
CA GLN A 346 18.23 3.37 11.98
C GLN A 346 16.75 2.98 12.04
N HIS A 347 16.21 2.69 13.23
CA HIS A 347 14.79 2.37 13.43
C HIS A 347 14.29 1.09 12.72
N ASN A 348 15.20 0.23 12.25
CA ASN A 348 14.85 -1.09 11.73
C ASN A 348 14.50 -2.05 12.88
N LEU A 349 13.30 -2.63 12.85
CA LEU A 349 12.86 -3.61 13.83
C LEU A 349 13.64 -4.92 13.64
N ILE A 350 14.52 -5.22 14.59
CA ILE A 350 15.39 -6.40 14.56
C ILE A 350 14.86 -7.56 15.39
N ARG A 351 14.11 -7.31 16.47
CA ARG A 351 13.51 -8.38 17.28
C ARG A 351 12.12 -8.04 17.80
N ILE A 352 11.30 -9.09 17.94
CA ILE A 352 10.03 -9.07 18.68
C ILE A 352 10.10 -10.15 19.76
N ILE A 353 9.91 -9.75 21.01
CA ILE A 353 9.89 -10.62 22.18
C ILE A 353 8.48 -10.64 22.73
N ASP A 354 7.88 -11.83 22.82
CA ASP A 354 6.51 -11.99 23.29
C ASP A 354 6.39 -11.79 24.82
N PRO A 355 5.16 -11.73 25.36
CA PRO A 355 4.96 -11.56 26.80
C PRO A 355 5.47 -12.70 27.70
N ALA A 356 5.86 -13.85 27.14
CA ALA A 356 6.52 -14.92 27.87
C ALA A 356 8.05 -14.77 27.89
N GLY A 357 8.58 -13.72 27.26
CA GLY A 357 10.02 -13.48 27.09
C GLY A 357 10.64 -14.32 25.97
N GLN A 358 9.82 -14.95 25.12
CA GLN A 358 10.31 -15.75 24.01
C GLN A 358 10.56 -14.86 22.79
N LEU A 359 11.71 -15.06 22.16
CA LEU A 359 12.06 -14.40 20.91
C LEU A 359 11.23 -14.98 19.76
N TYR A 360 10.15 -14.27 19.41
CA TYR A 360 9.18 -14.63 18.38
C TYR A 360 9.77 -14.46 16.98
N LEU A 361 10.43 -13.32 16.76
CA LEU A 361 10.95 -12.90 15.46
C LEU A 361 12.31 -12.25 15.58
N GLU A 362 13.20 -12.52 14.65
CA GLU A 362 14.46 -11.81 14.47
C GLU A 362 14.73 -11.55 12.98
N ASN A 363 14.99 -10.28 12.64
CA ASN A 363 15.30 -9.82 11.28
C ASN A 363 16.78 -9.42 11.18
N GLU A 364 17.40 -9.72 10.04
CA GLU A 364 18.66 -9.12 9.62
C GLU A 364 18.46 -8.38 8.30
N TYR A 365 18.98 -7.16 8.25
CA TYR A 365 18.89 -6.29 7.08
C TYR A 365 20.25 -6.22 6.37
N GLY A 366 20.25 -6.10 5.04
CA GLY A 366 21.49 -5.84 4.30
C GLY A 366 22.02 -4.45 4.63
N ILE A 367 23.34 -4.33 4.84
CA ILE A 367 23.98 -3.12 5.36
C ILE A 367 24.89 -2.41 4.36
N GLU A 368 25.23 -3.06 3.24
CA GLU A 368 26.16 -2.51 2.27
C GLU A 368 25.46 -1.51 1.35
N ARG A 369 25.72 -0.22 1.59
CA ARG A 369 25.24 0.88 0.73
C ARG A 369 25.63 0.63 -0.73
N GLY A 370 24.70 0.88 -1.65
CA GLY A 370 24.87 0.68 -3.09
C GLY A 370 24.54 -0.73 -3.60
N LEU A 371 24.29 -1.70 -2.71
CA LEU A 371 23.73 -3.00 -3.11
C LEU A 371 22.20 -2.98 -2.98
N LEU A 372 21.50 -3.73 -3.83
CA LEU A 372 20.04 -3.85 -3.78
C LEU A 372 19.53 -4.38 -2.44
N ARG A 373 20.32 -5.18 -1.73
CA ARG A 373 19.98 -5.70 -0.40
C ARG A 373 20.03 -4.65 0.72
N PHE A 374 20.58 -3.46 0.48
CA PHE A 374 20.66 -2.40 1.49
C PHE A 374 19.28 -2.06 2.05
N ASN A 375 19.15 -2.08 3.37
CA ASN A 375 17.90 -1.83 4.09
C ASN A 375 16.72 -2.78 3.73
N ARG A 376 17.02 -3.94 3.15
CA ARG A 376 16.08 -5.03 2.88
C ARG A 376 16.34 -6.19 3.83
N VAL A 377 15.31 -6.92 4.24
CA VAL A 377 15.48 -8.14 5.04
C VAL A 377 16.23 -9.19 4.22
N VAL A 378 17.40 -9.64 4.68
CA VAL A 378 18.21 -10.69 4.03
C VAL A 378 18.12 -12.03 4.77
N ARG A 379 17.79 -11.99 6.07
CA ARG A 379 17.48 -13.16 6.88
C ARG A 379 16.32 -12.85 7.81
N GLN A 380 15.43 -13.82 7.99
CA GLN A 380 14.43 -13.78 9.05
C GLN A 380 14.37 -15.12 9.79
N ARG A 381 14.47 -15.07 11.11
CA ARG A 381 14.23 -16.22 11.98
C ARG A 381 12.89 -16.05 12.67
N GLN A 382 12.02 -17.07 12.55
CA GLN A 382 10.80 -17.17 13.35
C GLN A 382 10.78 -18.52 14.07
N GLY A 383 10.66 -18.48 15.39
CA GLY A 383 10.84 -19.68 16.21
C GLY A 383 12.21 -20.33 15.94
N GLY A 384 12.20 -21.61 15.52
CA GLY A 384 13.41 -22.39 15.23
C GLY A 384 13.82 -22.47 13.75
N GLY A 385 13.13 -21.80 12.84
CA GLY A 385 13.42 -21.86 11.40
C GLY A 385 13.85 -20.50 10.83
N GLU A 386 14.66 -20.54 9.77
CA GLU A 386 15.23 -19.36 9.12
C GLU A 386 14.84 -19.31 7.64
N ALA A 387 14.54 -18.11 7.15
CA ALA A 387 14.40 -17.83 5.73
C ALA A 387 15.48 -16.85 5.29
N PHE A 388 15.98 -17.01 4.07
CA PHE A 388 16.97 -16.13 3.45
C PHE A 388 16.42 -15.52 2.16
N PHE A 389 16.82 -14.30 1.87
CA PHE A 389 16.32 -13.53 0.74
C PHE A 389 17.47 -12.96 -0.07
N GLU A 390 17.41 -13.17 -1.38
CA GLU A 390 18.29 -12.53 -2.36
C GLU A 390 17.44 -11.73 -3.33
N TYR A 391 17.81 -10.48 -3.57
CA TYR A 391 17.08 -9.53 -4.41
C TYR A 391 17.93 -9.15 -5.62
N ASP A 392 17.28 -9.01 -6.77
CA ASP A 392 17.92 -8.51 -7.98
C ASP A 392 16.89 -7.76 -8.84
N ASP A 393 17.39 -6.87 -9.70
CA ASP A 393 16.56 -6.11 -10.64
C ASP A 393 16.68 -6.71 -12.04
N ILE A 394 15.58 -6.67 -12.79
CA ILE A 394 15.53 -7.22 -14.15
C ILE A 394 15.82 -6.09 -15.13
N ILE A 395 17.10 -5.85 -15.35
CA ILE A 395 17.60 -4.90 -16.35
C ILE A 395 17.81 -5.67 -17.66
N GLN A 396 16.73 -5.92 -18.39
CA GLN A 396 16.75 -6.65 -19.66
C GLN A 396 16.22 -5.79 -20.81
N GLU A 397 16.89 -5.85 -21.96
CA GLU A 397 16.29 -5.46 -23.23
C GLU A 397 15.23 -6.49 -23.62
N PHE A 398 13.97 -6.10 -23.49
CA PHE A 398 12.84 -6.94 -23.84
C PHE A 398 12.71 -7.06 -25.37
N ASP A 399 12.21 -8.21 -25.81
CA ASP A 399 11.94 -8.51 -27.23
C ASP A 399 10.89 -7.58 -27.84
N GLN A 400 10.12 -6.91 -27.01
CA GLN A 400 9.07 -5.96 -27.34
C GLN A 400 8.78 -5.04 -26.15
N GLU A 401 8.03 -3.97 -26.39
CA GLU A 401 7.56 -3.07 -25.34
C GLU A 401 6.41 -3.72 -24.55
N TYR A 402 6.52 -3.72 -23.22
CA TYR A 402 5.50 -4.22 -22.31
C TYR A 402 4.94 -3.06 -21.49
N LEU A 403 3.64 -3.11 -21.20
CA LEU A 403 3.04 -2.18 -20.24
C LEU A 403 3.66 -2.40 -18.86
N ASP A 404 3.67 -1.36 -18.02
CA ASP A 404 4.22 -1.43 -16.67
C ASP A 404 3.65 -2.57 -15.81
N LYS A 405 2.36 -2.89 -16.01
CA LYS A 405 1.66 -3.98 -15.32
C LYS A 405 2.10 -5.38 -15.77
N GLU A 406 2.73 -5.48 -16.94
CA GLU A 406 3.18 -6.71 -17.59
C GLU A 406 4.70 -6.89 -17.49
N ARG A 407 5.45 -5.78 -17.47
CA ARG A 407 6.90 -5.75 -17.53
C ARG A 407 7.53 -6.26 -16.23
N PRO A 408 8.39 -7.30 -16.28
CA PRO A 408 9.25 -7.66 -15.15
C PRO A 408 10.17 -6.51 -14.77
N ALA A 409 10.32 -6.28 -13.47
CA ALA A 409 11.18 -5.24 -12.92
C ALA A 409 12.07 -5.77 -11.80
N HIS A 410 11.54 -6.64 -10.94
CA HIS A 410 12.27 -7.14 -9.77
C HIS A 410 12.14 -8.65 -9.63
N GLN A 411 13.16 -9.28 -9.05
CA GLN A 411 13.16 -10.70 -8.73
C GLN A 411 13.71 -10.97 -7.34
N THR A 412 13.18 -12.04 -6.73
CA THR A 412 13.58 -12.46 -5.39
C THR A 412 13.71 -13.98 -5.34
N THR A 413 14.83 -14.46 -4.83
CA THR A 413 15.00 -15.85 -4.42
C THR A 413 14.81 -15.95 -2.92
N MET A 414 13.84 -16.76 -2.50
CA MET A 414 13.62 -17.09 -1.10
C MET A 414 14.09 -18.51 -0.83
N VAL A 415 15.01 -18.68 0.12
CA VAL A 415 15.25 -20.00 0.72
C VAL A 415 14.29 -20.12 1.89
N GLU A 416 13.28 -20.99 1.75
CA GLU A 416 12.29 -21.26 2.79
C GLU A 416 12.90 -21.97 4.00
N ARG A 417 12.14 -22.09 5.10
CA ARG A 417 12.61 -22.68 6.37
C ARG A 417 13.03 -24.15 6.30
N ASN A 418 12.61 -24.84 5.26
CA ASN A 418 12.99 -26.22 4.94
C ASN A 418 14.27 -26.29 4.06
N GLY A 419 14.87 -25.15 3.72
CA GLY A 419 16.01 -25.05 2.81
C GLY A 419 15.64 -25.06 1.32
N HIS A 420 14.35 -25.06 0.98
CA HIS A 420 13.88 -25.12 -0.41
C HIS A 420 13.90 -23.72 -1.06
N PRO A 421 14.62 -23.53 -2.18
CA PRO A 421 14.64 -22.25 -2.88
C PRO A 421 13.41 -22.10 -3.79
N VAL A 422 12.76 -20.94 -3.69
CA VAL A 422 11.65 -20.52 -4.56
C VAL A 422 12.00 -19.17 -5.17
N HIS A 423 11.86 -19.07 -6.49
CA HIS A 423 12.16 -17.87 -7.25
C HIS A 423 10.86 -17.16 -7.67
N TYR A 424 10.89 -15.84 -7.59
CA TYR A 424 9.75 -14.97 -7.85
C TYR A 424 10.17 -13.81 -8.75
N ILE A 425 9.33 -13.47 -9.72
CA ILE A 425 9.49 -12.29 -10.58
C ILE A 425 8.26 -11.40 -10.47
N TYR A 426 8.48 -10.11 -10.29
CA TYR A 426 7.48 -9.09 -10.08
C TYR A 426 7.56 -8.00 -11.15
N ASN A 427 6.42 -7.35 -11.41
CA ASN A 427 6.43 -6.07 -12.12
C ASN A 427 6.79 -4.91 -11.19
N LYS A 428 6.94 -3.69 -11.72
CA LYS A 428 7.35 -2.51 -10.92
C LYS A 428 6.37 -2.12 -9.80
N PHE A 429 5.16 -2.66 -9.83
CA PHE A 429 4.12 -2.43 -8.82
C PHE A 429 4.10 -3.49 -7.71
N GLY A 430 5.03 -4.46 -7.73
CA GLY A 430 5.05 -5.56 -6.76
C GLY A 430 4.07 -6.69 -7.03
N ASN A 431 3.40 -6.71 -8.20
CA ASN A 431 2.53 -7.82 -8.57
C ASN A 431 3.36 -9.00 -9.11
N LEU A 432 3.14 -10.20 -8.55
CA LEU A 432 3.88 -11.42 -8.88
C LEU A 432 3.56 -11.93 -10.29
N LEU A 433 4.46 -11.83 -11.25
CA LEU A 433 4.26 -12.30 -12.63
C LEU A 433 4.58 -13.79 -12.83
N LEU A 434 5.63 -14.28 -12.15
CA LEU A 434 6.11 -15.66 -12.24
C LEU A 434 6.56 -16.14 -10.85
N ARG A 435 6.09 -17.32 -10.46
CA ARG A 435 6.67 -18.12 -9.36
C ARG A 435 7.23 -19.40 -9.94
N GLU A 436 8.45 -19.74 -9.60
CA GLU A 436 9.07 -20.99 -10.06
C GLU A 436 9.92 -21.66 -8.98
N GLU A 437 9.95 -22.99 -9.03
CA GLU A 437 10.70 -23.82 -8.08
C GLU A 437 11.07 -25.15 -8.72
N ASN A 438 12.19 -25.72 -8.27
CA ASN A 438 12.65 -27.04 -8.69
C ASN A 438 12.20 -28.08 -7.67
N ILE A 439 11.27 -28.95 -8.04
CA ILE A 439 10.81 -30.05 -7.19
C ILE A 439 11.42 -31.38 -7.62
N LEU A 440 11.45 -32.36 -6.71
CA LEU A 440 11.71 -33.75 -7.06
C LEU A 440 10.38 -34.45 -7.37
N GLN A 441 10.18 -34.84 -8.61
CA GLN A 441 9.06 -35.68 -9.02
C GLN A 441 9.60 -37.05 -9.45
N GLU A 442 9.17 -38.11 -8.76
CA GLU A 442 9.67 -39.48 -9.00
C GLU A 442 11.20 -39.60 -8.93
N GLY A 443 11.84 -38.76 -8.10
CA GLY A 443 13.29 -38.73 -7.92
C GLY A 443 14.05 -37.90 -8.96
N LEU A 444 13.36 -37.28 -9.94
CA LEU A 444 13.96 -36.41 -10.95
C LEU A 444 13.62 -34.93 -10.68
N PRO A 445 14.59 -34.01 -10.84
CA PRO A 445 14.32 -32.58 -10.79
C PRO A 445 13.34 -32.16 -11.90
N ARG A 446 12.30 -31.42 -11.52
CA ARG A 446 11.35 -30.80 -12.44
C ARG A 446 11.15 -29.34 -12.03
N LEU A 447 11.35 -28.43 -12.97
CA LEU A 447 10.94 -27.04 -12.83
C LEU A 447 9.42 -26.94 -12.97
N ILE A 448 8.76 -26.34 -11.98
CA ILE A 448 7.34 -26.02 -12.03
C ILE A 448 7.15 -24.50 -11.94
N GLN A 449 6.19 -23.99 -12.70
CA GLN A 449 5.98 -22.55 -12.89
C GLN A 449 4.50 -22.17 -12.77
N TRP A 450 4.23 -21.10 -12.04
CA TRP A 450 2.94 -20.41 -12.04
C TRP A 450 3.11 -19.05 -12.68
N ARG A 451 2.20 -18.69 -13.59
CA ARG A 451 2.21 -17.39 -14.26
C ARG A 451 0.93 -16.63 -13.98
N TYR A 452 1.06 -15.35 -13.75
CA TYR A 452 -0.05 -14.49 -13.34
C TYR A 452 -0.10 -13.25 -14.22
N ARG A 453 -1.30 -12.69 -14.39
CA ARG A 453 -1.52 -11.40 -15.04
C ARG A 453 -2.47 -10.55 -14.23
N TYR A 454 -2.25 -9.25 -14.31
CA TYR A 454 -2.99 -8.24 -13.57
C TYR A 454 -3.46 -7.14 -14.51
N ASN A 455 -4.62 -6.55 -14.22
CA ASN A 455 -4.99 -5.28 -14.83
C ASN A 455 -4.29 -4.11 -14.13
N ALA A 456 -4.53 -2.87 -14.58
CA ALA A 456 -3.87 -1.69 -14.02
C ALA A 456 -4.27 -1.43 -12.55
N ASP A 457 -5.42 -1.93 -12.10
CA ASP A 457 -5.81 -1.86 -10.68
C ASP A 457 -5.00 -2.81 -9.78
N GLY A 458 -4.14 -3.66 -10.35
CA GLY A 458 -3.47 -4.74 -9.61
C GLY A 458 -4.41 -5.91 -9.30
N ALA A 459 -5.59 -5.97 -9.91
CA ALA A 459 -6.49 -7.11 -9.79
C ALA A 459 -6.00 -8.26 -10.69
N LEU A 460 -5.98 -9.48 -10.13
CA LEU A 460 -5.51 -10.69 -10.82
C LEU A 460 -6.50 -11.08 -11.92
N VAL A 461 -6.15 -10.95 -13.20
CA VAL A 461 -7.02 -11.29 -14.33
C VAL A 461 -6.80 -12.69 -14.88
N GLY A 462 -5.67 -13.34 -14.56
CA GLY A 462 -5.38 -14.68 -15.04
C GLY A 462 -4.29 -15.41 -14.28
N VAL A 463 -4.44 -16.72 -14.14
CA VAL A 463 -3.44 -17.64 -13.58
C VAL A 463 -3.29 -18.85 -14.49
N LEU A 464 -2.04 -19.19 -14.83
CA LEU A 464 -1.65 -20.46 -15.44
C LEU A 464 -0.85 -21.26 -14.41
N THR A 465 -1.34 -22.46 -14.09
CA THR A 465 -0.68 -23.40 -13.17
C THR A 465 0.33 -24.31 -13.90
N PRO A 466 1.25 -24.99 -13.18
CA PRO A 466 2.21 -25.92 -13.78
C PRO A 466 1.58 -27.08 -14.56
N ASP A 467 0.35 -27.47 -14.21
CA ASP A 467 -0.39 -28.52 -14.90
C ASP A 467 -1.22 -28.01 -16.09
N GLY A 468 -1.04 -26.74 -16.48
CA GLY A 468 -1.75 -26.13 -17.59
C GLY A 468 -3.21 -25.73 -17.29
N VAL A 469 -3.65 -25.71 -16.03
CA VAL A 469 -4.96 -25.14 -15.68
C VAL A 469 -4.89 -23.63 -15.81
N VAL A 470 -5.85 -23.05 -16.54
CA VAL A 470 -6.06 -21.61 -16.63
C VAL A 470 -7.32 -21.22 -15.85
N THR A 471 -7.19 -20.21 -14.98
CA THR A 471 -8.32 -19.52 -14.36
C THR A 471 -8.22 -18.03 -14.67
N GLN A 472 -9.29 -17.43 -15.18
CA GLN A 472 -9.36 -16.01 -15.51
C GLN A 472 -10.47 -15.32 -14.70
N TYR A 473 -10.26 -14.04 -14.45
CA TYR A 473 -11.15 -13.18 -13.69
C TYR A 473 -11.45 -11.95 -14.54
N TYR A 474 -12.70 -11.53 -14.55
CA TYR A 474 -13.17 -10.40 -15.33
C TYR A 474 -13.78 -9.36 -14.40
N TYR A 475 -13.22 -8.15 -14.39
CA TYR A 475 -13.61 -7.07 -13.50
C TYR A 475 -14.35 -5.94 -14.20
N GLY A 476 -15.01 -5.09 -13.42
CA GLY A 476 -15.69 -3.89 -13.92
C GLY A 476 -14.77 -2.95 -14.70
N ARG A 477 -13.50 -2.81 -14.29
CA ARG A 477 -12.51 -2.07 -15.08
C ARG A 477 -12.26 -2.70 -16.44
N ASP A 478 -12.13 -4.02 -16.50
CA ASP A 478 -11.88 -4.72 -17.77
C ASP A 478 -13.07 -4.55 -18.73
N ASP A 479 -14.30 -4.54 -18.20
CA ASP A 479 -15.52 -4.27 -18.96
C ASP A 479 -15.61 -2.82 -19.45
N TYR A 480 -15.22 -1.88 -18.61
CA TYR A 480 -15.10 -0.48 -18.99
C TYR A 480 -14.13 -0.27 -20.16
N LEU A 481 -12.96 -0.89 -20.09
CA LEU A 481 -11.89 -0.76 -21.09
C LEU A 481 -12.22 -1.44 -22.42
N ARG A 482 -13.22 -2.33 -22.48
CA ARG A 482 -13.70 -2.89 -23.75
C ARG A 482 -14.54 -1.90 -24.57
N GLN A 483 -14.98 -0.80 -23.98
CA GLN A 483 -15.76 0.20 -24.71
C GLN A 483 -14.87 0.96 -25.71
N PRO A 484 -15.41 1.38 -26.88
CA PRO A 484 -14.61 2.06 -27.89
C PRO A 484 -13.93 3.33 -27.36
N GLY A 485 -12.62 3.44 -27.58
CA GLY A 485 -11.82 4.62 -27.23
C GLY A 485 -11.38 4.69 -25.76
N LYS A 486 -11.72 3.70 -24.93
CA LYS A 486 -11.24 3.64 -23.54
C LYS A 486 -9.85 2.98 -23.48
N THR A 487 -8.99 3.53 -22.64
CA THR A 487 -7.61 3.06 -22.39
C THR A 487 -7.28 3.20 -20.91
N ASP A 488 -6.30 2.44 -20.42
CA ASP A 488 -5.88 2.54 -19.02
C ASP A 488 -5.39 3.96 -18.68
N GLU A 489 -4.61 4.58 -19.57
CA GLU A 489 -4.08 5.94 -19.41
C GLU A 489 -5.19 7.01 -19.42
N GLY A 490 -6.27 6.75 -20.17
CA GLY A 490 -7.40 7.66 -20.31
C GLY A 490 -8.39 7.65 -19.15
N VAL A 491 -8.36 6.64 -18.26
CA VAL A 491 -9.36 6.48 -17.19
C VAL A 491 -9.50 7.74 -16.33
N ARG A 492 -8.39 8.34 -15.89
CA ARG A 492 -8.42 9.49 -14.97
C ARG A 492 -8.92 10.79 -15.62
N SER A 493 -8.86 10.90 -16.94
CA SER A 493 -9.24 12.09 -17.70
C SER A 493 -10.56 11.93 -18.46
N ASP A 494 -11.25 10.82 -18.25
CA ASP A 494 -12.46 10.46 -18.99
C ASP A 494 -13.69 11.20 -18.45
N ASP A 495 -14.15 12.21 -19.17
CA ASP A 495 -15.29 13.05 -18.76
C ASP A 495 -16.63 12.28 -18.64
N GLN A 496 -16.73 11.09 -19.23
CA GLN A 496 -17.93 10.24 -19.17
C GLN A 496 -17.90 9.25 -17.99
N LEU A 497 -16.82 9.20 -17.22
CA LEU A 497 -16.69 8.27 -16.11
C LEU A 497 -17.54 8.72 -14.91
N THR A 498 -18.70 8.10 -14.73
CA THR A 498 -19.58 8.39 -13.60
C THR A 498 -19.01 7.85 -12.28
N GLN A 499 -19.43 8.44 -11.17
CA GLN A 499 -19.07 7.99 -9.82
C GLN A 499 -19.41 6.50 -9.60
N GLN A 500 -20.61 6.07 -10.01
CA GLN A 500 -21.04 4.68 -9.86
C GLN A 500 -20.19 3.74 -10.71
N ALA A 501 -19.91 4.10 -11.97
CA ALA A 501 -19.05 3.30 -12.84
C ALA A 501 -17.63 3.17 -12.26
N ARG A 502 -17.06 4.27 -11.74
CA ARG A 502 -15.73 4.25 -11.13
C ARG A 502 -15.65 3.38 -9.88
N MET A 503 -16.66 3.44 -9.02
CA MET A 503 -16.73 2.57 -7.83
C MET A 503 -16.91 1.10 -8.19
N ALA A 504 -17.49 0.79 -9.36
CA ALA A 504 -17.73 -0.57 -9.84
C ALA A 504 -16.49 -1.25 -10.44
N PHE A 505 -15.36 -0.55 -10.62
CA PHE A 505 -14.16 -1.11 -11.29
C PHE A 505 -13.64 -2.39 -10.62
N GLY A 506 -13.74 -2.48 -9.30
CA GLY A 506 -13.31 -3.64 -8.51
C GLY A 506 -14.31 -4.79 -8.46
N ASN A 507 -15.49 -4.65 -9.06
CA ASN A 507 -16.50 -5.71 -9.07
C ASN A 507 -16.03 -6.87 -9.94
N LEU A 508 -16.00 -8.07 -9.38
CA LEU A 508 -15.71 -9.30 -10.12
C LEU A 508 -16.95 -9.73 -10.89
N LEU A 509 -17.00 -9.47 -12.20
CA LEU A 509 -18.16 -9.74 -13.03
C LEU A 509 -18.24 -11.20 -13.50
N ALA A 510 -17.09 -11.85 -13.73
CA ALA A 510 -17.04 -13.26 -14.06
C ALA A 510 -15.75 -13.95 -13.62
N VAL A 511 -15.83 -15.25 -13.34
CA VAL A 511 -14.69 -16.16 -13.18
C VAL A 511 -14.84 -17.31 -14.16
N VAL A 512 -13.76 -17.59 -14.90
CA VAL A 512 -13.72 -18.68 -15.87
C VAL A 512 -12.57 -19.61 -15.53
N LYS A 513 -12.89 -20.84 -15.14
CA LYS A 513 -11.91 -21.93 -15.11
C LYS A 513 -12.00 -22.67 -16.45
N ARG A 514 -10.91 -22.61 -17.22
CA ARG A 514 -10.90 -23.16 -18.57
C ARG A 514 -10.99 -24.68 -18.56
N GLY A 515 -11.82 -25.22 -19.46
CA GLY A 515 -12.08 -26.64 -19.61
C GLY A 515 -10.97 -27.42 -20.33
N VAL A 516 -10.02 -26.71 -20.95
CA VAL A 516 -8.83 -27.28 -21.58
C VAL A 516 -7.56 -26.95 -20.81
N ARG A 517 -6.56 -27.80 -20.97
CA ARG A 517 -5.20 -27.53 -20.49
C ARG A 517 -4.45 -26.71 -21.53
N PHE A 518 -3.64 -25.78 -21.05
CA PHE A 518 -2.80 -24.93 -21.86
C PHE A 518 -1.33 -25.24 -21.62
N ASP A 519 -0.57 -25.25 -22.70
CA ASP A 519 0.89 -25.25 -22.69
C ASP A 519 1.40 -23.83 -22.91
N PHE A 520 2.30 -23.35 -22.03
CA PHE A 520 2.77 -21.97 -22.07
C PHE A 520 3.48 -21.63 -23.38
N ALA A 521 4.36 -22.52 -23.87
CA ALA A 521 5.10 -22.27 -25.10
C ALA A 521 4.16 -22.07 -26.29
N THR A 522 3.10 -22.88 -26.36
CA THR A 522 2.05 -22.77 -27.37
C THR A 522 1.20 -21.49 -27.22
N MET A 523 0.91 -21.06 -25.99
CA MET A 523 0.17 -19.82 -25.76
C MET A 523 0.93 -18.60 -26.27
N VAL A 524 2.23 -18.52 -25.96
CA VAL A 524 3.09 -17.41 -26.39
C VAL A 524 3.36 -17.46 -27.89
N SER A 525 3.59 -18.62 -28.50
CA SER A 525 3.82 -18.68 -29.96
C SER A 525 2.62 -18.22 -30.78
N ASN A 526 1.40 -18.42 -30.26
CA ASN A 526 0.16 -18.04 -30.93
C ASN A 526 -0.22 -16.57 -30.73
N ARG A 527 0.45 -15.86 -29.82
CA ARG A 527 0.14 -14.49 -29.42
C ARG A 527 1.39 -13.63 -29.61
N ARG A 528 1.35 -12.61 -30.46
CA ARG A 528 2.48 -11.66 -30.67
C ARG A 528 2.69 -10.69 -29.47
N LEU A 529 2.43 -11.17 -28.26
CA LEU A 529 2.45 -10.39 -27.02
C LEU A 529 3.60 -10.84 -26.10
N GLY A 530 4.49 -11.70 -26.59
CA GLY A 530 5.69 -12.14 -25.86
C GLY A 530 5.40 -12.93 -24.58
N ALA A 531 6.46 -13.21 -23.81
CA ALA A 531 6.38 -14.04 -22.62
C ALA A 531 5.75 -13.31 -21.41
N TRP A 532 5.69 -11.98 -21.47
CA TRP A 532 5.27 -11.10 -20.37
C TRP A 532 3.94 -10.37 -20.61
N GLY A 533 3.48 -10.26 -21.86
CA GLY A 533 2.17 -9.68 -22.17
C GLY A 533 1.01 -10.62 -21.83
N ASP A 534 -0.22 -10.17 -22.10
CA ASP A 534 -1.42 -10.98 -21.93
C ASP A 534 -1.54 -12.10 -22.98
N PHE A 535 -1.00 -13.27 -22.65
CA PHE A 535 -1.08 -14.47 -23.50
C PHE A 535 -2.38 -15.26 -23.32
N PHE A 536 -3.26 -14.87 -22.40
CA PHE A 536 -4.48 -15.65 -22.12
C PHE A 536 -5.47 -15.58 -23.29
N PRO A 537 -6.31 -16.62 -23.48
CA PRO A 537 -7.43 -16.52 -24.40
C PRO A 537 -8.40 -15.43 -23.93
N ASP A 538 -9.00 -14.69 -24.87
CA ASP A 538 -10.00 -13.68 -24.53
C ASP A 538 -11.13 -14.31 -23.71
N ILE A 539 -11.48 -13.68 -22.59
CA ILE A 539 -12.41 -14.25 -21.60
C ILE A 539 -13.85 -14.34 -22.12
N ILE A 540 -14.25 -13.44 -23.03
CA ILE A 540 -15.63 -13.35 -23.54
C ILE A 540 -15.80 -14.11 -24.87
N THR A 541 -14.89 -13.92 -25.82
CA THR A 541 -15.05 -14.37 -27.21
C THR A 541 -14.45 -15.74 -27.48
N ASN A 542 -13.47 -16.18 -26.68
CA ASN A 542 -12.84 -17.49 -26.83
C ASN A 542 -13.37 -18.42 -25.72
N THR A 543 -14.51 -19.07 -25.98
CA THR A 543 -15.21 -19.94 -25.02
C THR A 543 -15.07 -21.42 -25.42
N ASP A 544 -15.00 -22.30 -24.42
CA ASP A 544 -15.09 -23.76 -24.60
C ASP A 544 -16.32 -24.30 -23.85
N PRO A 545 -17.11 -25.25 -24.41
CA PRO A 545 -18.26 -25.85 -23.74
C PRO A 545 -17.96 -26.54 -22.40
N ARG A 546 -16.69 -26.83 -22.10
CA ARG A 546 -16.22 -27.41 -20.84
C ARG A 546 -15.75 -26.37 -19.83
N ASP A 547 -15.73 -25.08 -20.20
CA ASP A 547 -15.41 -24.00 -19.27
C ASP A 547 -16.40 -24.01 -18.10
N ILE A 548 -15.89 -23.79 -16.89
CA ILE A 548 -16.71 -23.62 -15.69
C ILE A 548 -16.77 -22.11 -15.44
N ILE A 549 -17.94 -21.52 -15.64
CA ILE A 549 -18.14 -20.08 -15.65
C ILE A 549 -19.07 -19.68 -14.51
N THR A 550 -18.66 -18.72 -13.69
CA THR A 550 -19.54 -18.08 -12.70
C THR A 550 -19.63 -16.59 -13.01
N LYS A 551 -20.86 -16.06 -13.12
CA LYS A 551 -21.16 -14.64 -13.28
C LYS A 551 -21.69 -14.04 -11.99
N PHE A 552 -21.43 -12.74 -11.84
CA PHE A 552 -21.90 -11.95 -10.72
C PHE A 552 -22.55 -10.66 -11.23
N LYS A 553 -23.55 -10.17 -10.48
CA LYS A 553 -24.15 -8.85 -10.69
C LYS A 553 -24.14 -8.10 -9.38
N TYR A 554 -24.07 -6.78 -9.47
CA TYR A 554 -23.96 -5.86 -8.35
C TYR A 554 -24.99 -4.75 -8.48
N GLU A 555 -25.42 -4.16 -7.36
CA GLU A 555 -26.19 -2.91 -7.38
C GLU A 555 -25.26 -1.70 -7.50
N SER A 556 -25.79 -0.58 -7.97
CA SER A 556 -25.01 0.57 -8.45
C SER A 556 -24.49 1.52 -7.37
N ASP A 557 -25.09 1.51 -6.18
CA ASP A 557 -24.90 2.56 -5.18
C ASP A 557 -23.87 2.13 -4.13
N PHE A 558 -23.91 0.86 -3.70
CA PHE A 558 -23.02 0.29 -2.69
C PHE A 558 -22.23 -0.93 -3.17
N GLN A 559 -22.22 -1.16 -4.49
CA GLN A 559 -21.51 -2.26 -5.15
C GLN A 559 -21.75 -3.62 -4.47
N GLN A 560 -22.94 -3.84 -3.92
CA GLN A 560 -23.28 -5.08 -3.24
C GLN A 560 -23.70 -6.13 -4.26
N MET A 561 -23.21 -7.35 -4.09
CA MET A 561 -23.55 -8.46 -4.99
C MET A 561 -25.05 -8.73 -4.93
N LEU A 562 -25.75 -8.65 -6.06
CA LEU A 562 -27.16 -8.99 -6.21
C LEU A 562 -27.37 -10.45 -6.57
N THR A 563 -26.52 -11.00 -7.45
CA THR A 563 -26.65 -12.38 -7.90
C THR A 563 -25.30 -13.04 -8.13
N SER A 564 -25.24 -14.35 -7.88
CA SER A 564 -24.18 -15.23 -8.37
C SER A 564 -24.81 -16.41 -9.12
N SER A 565 -24.29 -16.74 -10.29
CA SER A 565 -24.81 -17.82 -11.14
C SER A 565 -24.32 -19.21 -10.71
N ASP A 566 -25.15 -20.24 -10.89
CA ASP A 566 -24.68 -21.62 -10.82
C ASP A 566 -23.88 -21.98 -12.08
N PRO A 567 -22.61 -22.40 -11.96
CA PRO A 567 -21.75 -22.63 -13.12
C PRO A 567 -22.22 -23.76 -14.05
N ARG A 568 -23.14 -24.63 -13.61
CA ARG A 568 -23.71 -25.69 -14.46
C ARG A 568 -24.71 -25.16 -15.48
N PHE A 569 -25.19 -23.93 -15.31
CA PHE A 569 -26.21 -23.31 -16.15
C PHE A 569 -25.74 -21.99 -16.78
N THR A 570 -24.44 -21.71 -16.71
CA THR A 570 -23.83 -20.47 -17.24
C THR A 570 -22.92 -20.80 -18.42
N GLN A 571 -23.20 -20.23 -19.58
CA GLN A 571 -22.48 -20.53 -20.82
C GLN A 571 -21.55 -19.41 -21.27
N SER A 572 -21.78 -18.18 -20.81
CA SER A 572 -20.99 -17.01 -21.23
C SER A 572 -20.43 -16.26 -20.03
N ALA A 573 -19.18 -15.81 -20.16
CA ALA A 573 -18.55 -14.90 -19.22
C ALA A 573 -18.95 -13.43 -19.43
N ASP A 574 -19.62 -13.11 -20.55
CA ASP A 574 -20.16 -11.77 -20.82
C ASP A 574 -21.24 -11.43 -19.77
N PRO A 575 -21.06 -10.37 -18.97
CA PRO A 575 -22.03 -9.93 -17.97
C PRO A 575 -23.39 -9.55 -18.58
N ASN A 576 -23.38 -9.10 -19.84
CA ASN A 576 -24.55 -8.74 -20.63
C ASN A 576 -25.02 -9.87 -21.55
N GLY A 577 -24.28 -10.99 -21.59
CA GLY A 577 -24.60 -12.17 -22.38
C GLY A 577 -25.92 -12.80 -21.94
N ILE A 578 -26.79 -13.08 -22.90
CA ILE A 578 -28.07 -13.75 -22.67
C ILE A 578 -27.81 -15.22 -22.37
N GLU A 579 -28.25 -15.66 -21.18
CA GLU A 579 -28.25 -17.07 -20.79
C GLU A 579 -29.59 -17.73 -21.12
N THR A 580 -29.59 -19.05 -21.28
CA THR A 580 -30.78 -19.82 -21.66
C THR A 580 -31.06 -20.94 -20.66
N GLY A 581 -32.23 -21.59 -20.80
CA GLY A 581 -32.61 -22.71 -19.96
C GLY A 581 -32.92 -22.28 -18.53
N ARG A 582 -32.33 -22.96 -17.55
CA ARG A 582 -32.65 -22.78 -16.11
C ARG A 582 -31.77 -21.77 -15.39
N TYR A 583 -30.97 -20.98 -16.11
CA TYR A 583 -30.05 -19.99 -15.53
C TYR A 583 -30.72 -19.14 -14.45
N ASP A 584 -31.81 -18.44 -14.80
CA ASP A 584 -32.49 -17.51 -13.89
C ASP A 584 -33.10 -18.17 -12.63
N GLU A 585 -33.50 -19.44 -12.75
CA GLU A 585 -34.04 -20.25 -11.64
C GLU A 585 -32.95 -20.69 -10.66
N THR A 586 -31.69 -20.73 -11.12
CA THR A 586 -30.55 -21.27 -10.37
C THR A 586 -29.64 -20.19 -9.80
N LEU A 587 -29.96 -18.91 -10.05
CA LEU A 587 -29.24 -17.78 -9.46
C LEU A 587 -29.37 -17.80 -7.93
N THR A 588 -28.24 -17.72 -7.24
CA THR A 588 -28.23 -17.29 -5.84
C THR A 588 -28.48 -15.79 -5.83
N ARG A 589 -29.57 -15.36 -5.19
CA ARG A 589 -29.99 -13.95 -5.11
C ARG A 589 -29.78 -13.43 -3.70
N TYR A 590 -29.21 -12.23 -3.60
CA TYR A 590 -28.96 -11.55 -2.34
C TYR A 590 -29.91 -10.37 -2.23
N GLU A 591 -30.62 -10.26 -1.10
CA GLU A 591 -31.46 -9.12 -0.77
C GLU A 591 -30.87 -8.39 0.44
N TYR A 592 -30.65 -7.08 0.28
CA TYR A 592 -30.20 -6.21 1.35
C TYR A 592 -31.40 -5.40 1.83
N ARG A 593 -31.85 -5.66 3.06
CA ARG A 593 -32.92 -4.88 3.69
C ARG A 593 -32.31 -4.01 4.77
N PRO A 594 -32.62 -2.71 4.85
CA PRO A 594 -32.35 -1.96 6.07
C PRO A 594 -33.09 -2.67 7.21
N GLN A 595 -32.41 -2.96 8.32
CA GLN A 595 -33.09 -3.45 9.52
C GLN A 595 -34.18 -2.43 9.86
N ARG A 596 -35.44 -2.86 9.87
CA ARG A 596 -36.52 -2.04 10.44
C ARG A 596 -36.24 -1.97 11.94
N ILE A 597 -35.94 -0.76 12.42
CA ILE A 597 -35.85 -0.40 13.83
C ILE A 597 -37.21 -0.64 14.50
#